data_AF-A0A836HTC1-F1
#
_entry.id   AF-A0A836HTC1-F1
#
_cell.length_a   1.000
_cell.length_b   1.000
_cell.length_c   1.000
_cell.angle_alpha   90.00
_cell.angle_beta   90.00
_cell.angle_gamma   90.00
#
_symmetry.space_group_name_H-M   'P 1'
#
loop_
_entity.id
_entity.type
_entity.pdbx_description
1 polymer ?
#
loop_
_entity_poly.entity_id
_entity_poly.type
_entity_poly.pdbx_seq_one_letter_code
_entity_poly.pdbx_strand_id
1 'polypeptide(L)'
;MLRLGRPLLAEVTTINSSTASVSGRLIRIRKKSKWIDRRSTRVPHNGKEIWYFGDQPSCALCHVRFRYRQDYEAHKESELHVNRLRWVETMKWWRETGEPAYLKAAKEEWEWFEQHVLLTKAQEMGCTLDEARRVYRQAIMTEAPAWHRPLQCPTVKQEVKEPRDQRWPASPKW
;
A
#
# COMPACT_ATOMS: atom_id res chain seq x y z
N MET A 1 -21.75 -27.37 -6.47
CA MET A 1 -22.54 -26.66 -5.44
C MET A 1 -21.69 -26.49 -4.18
N LEU A 2 -21.81 -25.31 -3.58
CA LEU A 2 -20.92 -24.71 -2.58
C LEU A 2 -20.79 -25.51 -1.27
N ARG A 3 -19.55 -25.72 -0.81
CA ARG A 3 -19.26 -26.05 0.59
C ARG A 3 -19.37 -24.77 1.41
N LEU A 4 -20.50 -24.57 2.08
CA LEU A 4 -20.70 -23.50 3.06
C LEU A 4 -20.15 -23.96 4.41
N GLY A 5 -18.95 -23.49 4.76
CA GLY A 5 -18.40 -23.60 6.10
C GLY A 5 -19.22 -22.75 7.07
N ARG A 6 -19.83 -23.40 8.06
CA ARG A 6 -20.56 -22.78 9.17
C ARG A 6 -19.53 -22.15 10.14
N PRO A 7 -19.57 -20.84 10.45
CA PRO A 7 -18.82 -20.31 11.58
C PRO A 7 -19.51 -20.74 12.87
N LEU A 8 -18.80 -21.48 13.73
CA LEU A 8 -19.20 -21.73 15.12
C LEU A 8 -19.06 -20.41 15.88
N LEU A 9 -20.17 -19.70 16.08
CA LEU A 9 -20.24 -18.59 17.03
C LEU A 9 -20.10 -19.17 18.44
N ALA A 10 -19.10 -18.70 19.17
CA ALA A 10 -18.92 -19.04 20.58
C ALA A 10 -20.17 -18.66 21.36
N GLU A 11 -20.61 -19.56 22.24
CA GLU A 11 -21.76 -19.38 23.12
C GLU A 11 -21.51 -18.17 24.03
N VAL A 12 -22.21 -17.07 23.75
CA VAL A 12 -22.18 -15.87 24.59
C VAL A 12 -22.85 -16.25 25.90
N THR A 13 -22.05 -16.45 26.94
CA THR A 13 -22.53 -16.65 28.31
C THR A 13 -23.14 -15.35 28.83
N THR A 14 -24.39 -15.07 28.45
CA THR A 14 -25.22 -14.05 29.07
C THR A 14 -25.61 -14.54 30.47
N ILE A 15 -24.82 -14.16 31.47
CA ILE A 15 -25.18 -14.36 32.87
C ILE A 15 -26.38 -13.46 33.17
N ASN A 16 -27.58 -14.05 33.24
CA ASN A 16 -28.80 -13.38 33.70
C ASN A 16 -28.53 -12.72 35.06
N SER A 17 -28.48 -11.39 35.06
CA SER A 17 -28.05 -10.57 36.19
C SER A 17 -29.17 -10.31 37.20
N SER A 18 -30.32 -10.98 37.10
CA SER A 18 -31.52 -10.71 37.90
C SER A 18 -31.55 -11.38 39.27
N THR A 19 -30.72 -12.40 39.55
CA THR A 19 -30.77 -13.17 40.81
C THR A 19 -29.68 -12.82 41.82
N ALA A 20 -28.77 -11.88 41.51
CA ALA A 20 -27.74 -11.45 42.46
C ALA A 20 -28.26 -10.33 43.37
N SER A 21 -28.22 -10.55 44.68
CA SER A 21 -28.50 -9.55 45.71
C SER A 21 -27.68 -8.28 45.48
N VAL A 22 -28.23 -7.11 45.84
CA VAL A 22 -27.60 -5.79 45.63
C VAL A 22 -26.16 -5.76 46.17
N SER A 23 -25.93 -6.38 47.34
CA SER A 23 -24.62 -6.55 47.95
C SER A 23 -23.69 -7.45 47.12
N GLY A 24 -24.19 -8.56 46.58
CA GLY A 24 -23.42 -9.46 45.72
C GLY A 24 -23.06 -8.84 44.36
N ARG A 25 -23.94 -7.97 43.83
CA ARG A 25 -23.68 -7.16 42.63
C ARG A 25 -22.60 -6.11 42.89
N LEU A 26 -22.68 -5.37 44.00
CA LEU A 26 -21.66 -4.40 44.40
C LEU A 26 -20.30 -5.06 44.65
N ILE A 27 -20.26 -6.22 45.32
CA ILE A 27 -19.01 -6.98 45.53
C ILE A 27 -18.42 -7.44 44.19
N ARG A 28 -19.24 -7.89 43.22
CA ARG A 28 -18.76 -8.25 41.88
C ARG A 28 -18.24 -7.04 41.10
N ILE A 29 -18.92 -5.91 41.14
CA ILE A 29 -18.45 -4.66 40.51
C ILE A 29 -17.13 -4.22 41.15
N ARG A 30 -17.03 -4.26 42.49
CA ARG A 30 -15.83 -3.87 43.25
C ARG A 30 -14.67 -4.85 43.05
N LYS A 31 -14.95 -6.15 42.86
CA LYS A 31 -13.93 -7.14 42.48
C LYS A 31 -13.48 -6.94 41.03
N LYS A 32 -14.40 -6.67 40.10
CA LYS A 32 -14.09 -6.42 38.69
C LYS A 32 -13.27 -5.15 38.52
N SER A 33 -13.62 -4.06 39.22
CA SER A 33 -12.83 -2.82 39.22
C SER A 33 -11.44 -3.02 39.82
N LYS A 34 -11.33 -3.69 40.99
CA LYS A 34 -10.03 -4.01 41.62
C LYS A 34 -9.15 -4.93 40.77
N TRP A 35 -9.76 -5.78 39.93
CA TRP A 35 -9.05 -6.66 39.00
C TRP A 35 -8.57 -5.92 37.74
N ILE A 36 -9.34 -4.95 37.25
CA ILE A 36 -8.96 -4.05 36.15
C ILE A 36 -7.82 -3.12 36.59
N ASP A 37 -7.93 -2.53 37.79
CA ASP A 37 -6.88 -1.69 38.39
C ASP A 37 -5.57 -2.47 38.59
N ARG A 38 -5.66 -3.70 39.10
CA ARG A 38 -4.48 -4.57 39.26
C ARG A 38 -3.84 -4.99 37.93
N ARG A 39 -4.52 -4.89 36.80
CA ARG A 39 -3.93 -5.11 35.46
C ARG A 39 -3.35 -3.83 34.88
N SER A 40 -3.93 -2.66 35.17
CA SER A 40 -3.39 -1.37 34.72
C SER A 40 -2.12 -0.98 35.47
N THR A 41 -2.03 -1.25 36.77
CA THR A 41 -0.84 -0.91 37.61
C THR A 41 0.32 -1.88 37.48
N ARG A 42 0.15 -3.05 36.84
CA ARG A 42 1.15 -4.14 36.82
C ARG A 42 1.97 -4.23 35.55
N VAL A 43 1.63 -3.44 34.52
CA VAL A 43 2.50 -3.31 33.36
C VAL A 43 3.51 -2.22 33.69
N PRO A 44 4.81 -2.52 33.72
CA PRO A 44 5.82 -1.50 33.97
C PRO A 44 5.74 -0.46 32.85
N HIS A 45 5.27 0.73 33.20
CA HIS A 45 5.10 1.82 32.25
C HIS A 45 6.40 2.55 31.97
N ASN A 46 7.50 2.26 32.68
CA ASN A 46 8.81 2.92 32.52
C ASN A 46 8.73 4.46 32.44
N GLY A 47 7.76 5.08 33.10
CA GLY A 47 7.51 6.53 33.03
C GLY A 47 6.72 7.02 31.80
N LYS A 48 6.26 6.12 30.92
CA LYS A 48 5.43 6.44 29.75
C LYS A 48 3.98 6.70 30.13
N GLU A 49 3.35 7.61 29.40
CA GLU A 49 1.95 8.00 29.59
C GLU A 49 1.04 6.99 28.89
N ILE A 50 -0.01 6.57 29.59
CA ILE A 50 -1.03 5.64 29.09
C ILE A 50 -2.25 6.45 28.66
N TRP A 51 -2.87 6.04 27.56
CA TRP A 51 -4.16 6.58 27.16
C TRP A 51 -5.27 6.21 28.15
N TYR A 52 -6.20 7.13 28.38
CA TYR A 52 -7.40 6.84 29.15
C TYR A 52 -8.22 5.73 28.46
N PHE A 53 -9.01 5.00 29.26
CA PHE A 53 -9.81 3.89 28.76
C PHE A 53 -10.83 4.39 27.72
N GLY A 54 -10.69 3.95 26.47
CA GLY A 54 -11.52 4.37 25.34
C GLY A 54 -10.77 5.21 24.30
N ASP A 55 -9.64 5.82 24.68
CA ASP A 55 -8.90 6.79 23.83
C ASP A 55 -7.68 6.20 23.14
N GLN A 56 -7.53 4.87 23.09
CA GLN A 56 -6.35 4.24 22.48
C GLN A 56 -6.25 4.60 20.99
N PRO A 57 -5.25 5.40 20.58
CA PRO A 57 -5.17 5.85 19.21
C PRO A 57 -4.66 4.71 18.34
N SER A 58 -5.22 4.64 17.14
CA SER A 58 -4.65 3.88 16.03
C SER A 58 -4.17 4.85 14.96
N CYS A 59 -3.00 4.61 14.39
CA CYS A 59 -2.60 5.33 13.19
C CYS A 59 -3.48 4.88 12.02
N ALA A 60 -4.25 5.79 11.43
CA ALA A 60 -5.14 5.47 10.31
C ALA A 60 -4.37 5.01 9.05
N LEU A 61 -3.18 5.57 8.81
CA LEU A 61 -2.32 5.19 7.68
C LEU A 61 -1.64 3.84 7.89
N CYS A 62 -1.21 3.54 9.12
CA CYS A 62 -0.43 2.35 9.42
C CYS A 62 -1.28 1.18 9.94
N HIS A 63 -2.52 1.44 10.37
CA HIS A 63 -3.41 0.50 11.08
C HIS A 63 -2.80 -0.14 12.33
N VAL A 64 -1.83 0.55 12.96
CA VAL A 64 -1.18 0.12 14.21
C VAL A 64 -1.88 0.79 15.39
N ARG A 65 -2.17 0.02 16.43
CA ARG A 65 -2.73 0.50 17.70
C ARG A 65 -1.62 0.74 18.72
N PHE A 66 -1.70 1.85 19.44
CA PHE A 66 -0.67 2.22 20.42
C PHE A 66 -1.22 2.14 21.84
N ARG A 67 -0.39 1.59 22.72
CA ARG A 67 -0.71 1.49 24.14
C ARG A 67 -0.24 2.71 24.92
N TYR A 68 0.88 3.31 24.51
CA TYR A 68 1.51 4.45 25.16
C TYR A 68 1.51 5.66 24.23
N ARG A 69 1.48 6.86 24.81
CA ARG A 69 1.45 8.11 24.05
C ARG A 69 2.78 8.39 23.35
N GLN A 70 3.89 8.20 24.05
CA GLN A 70 5.23 8.43 23.49
C GLN A 70 5.50 7.54 22.26
N ASP A 71 5.01 6.30 22.29
CA ASP A 71 5.18 5.37 21.16
C ASP A 71 4.34 5.78 19.94
N TYR A 72 3.17 6.39 20.17
CA TYR A 72 2.35 6.95 19.10
C TYR A 72 2.99 8.19 18.47
N GLU A 73 3.59 9.05 19.29
CA GLU A 73 4.31 10.24 18.81
C GLU A 73 5.57 9.84 18.04
N ALA A 74 6.40 8.95 18.59
CA ALA A 74 7.58 8.42 17.92
C ALA A 74 7.24 7.64 16.62
N HIS A 75 6.08 6.99 16.57
CA HIS A 75 5.65 6.30 15.35
C HIS A 75 5.48 7.24 14.15
N LYS A 76 5.11 8.50 14.35
CA LYS A 76 4.95 9.45 13.24
C LYS A 76 6.26 9.67 12.48
N GLU A 77 7.37 9.60 13.19
CA GLU A 77 8.73 9.71 12.65
C GLU A 77 9.31 8.36 12.22
N SER A 78 8.63 7.25 12.53
CA SER A 78 9.09 5.92 12.15
C SER A 78 9.03 5.72 10.63
N GLU A 79 10.00 4.96 10.12
CA GLU A 79 10.08 4.61 8.70
C GLU A 79 8.79 3.99 8.16
N LEU A 80 8.08 3.18 8.96
CA LEU A 80 6.81 2.62 8.53
C LEU A 80 5.78 3.71 8.17
N HIS A 81 5.71 4.76 8.98
CA HIS A 81 4.78 5.87 8.80
C HIS A 81 5.22 6.76 7.64
N VAL A 82 6.48 7.19 7.65
CA VAL A 82 7.06 8.07 6.63
C VAL A 82 6.96 7.44 5.23
N ASN A 83 7.25 6.15 5.10
CA ASN A 83 7.15 5.47 3.80
C ASN A 83 5.71 5.36 3.30
N ARG A 84 4.73 5.17 4.19
CA ARG A 84 3.30 5.18 3.81
C ARG A 84 2.82 6.57 3.46
N LEU A 85 3.25 7.60 4.18
CA LEU A 85 2.99 9.00 3.82
C LEU A 85 3.55 9.31 2.43
N ARG A 86 4.82 8.97 2.18
CA ARG A 86 5.47 9.15 0.88
C ARG A 86 4.69 8.45 -0.24
N TRP A 87 4.17 7.24 0.01
CA TRP A 87 3.33 6.54 -0.96
C TRP A 87 2.03 7.31 -1.26
N VAL A 88 1.32 7.76 -0.22
CA VAL A 88 0.09 8.55 -0.39
C VAL A 88 0.35 9.86 -1.13
N GLU A 89 1.43 10.56 -0.79
CA GLU A 89 1.88 11.77 -1.48
C GLU A 89 2.16 11.50 -2.95
N THR A 90 2.89 10.43 -3.26
CA THR A 90 3.20 10.03 -4.65
C THR A 90 1.92 9.75 -5.44
N MET A 91 0.98 9.01 -4.86
CA MET A 91 -0.29 8.68 -5.51
C MET A 91 -1.20 9.90 -5.67
N LYS A 92 -1.17 10.83 -4.72
CA LYS A 92 -1.89 12.11 -4.81
C LYS A 92 -1.32 12.97 -5.94
N TRP A 93 0.00 13.12 -5.98
CA TRP A 93 0.68 13.84 -7.06
C TRP A 93 0.35 13.28 -8.44
N TRP A 94 0.35 11.94 -8.58
CA TRP A 94 -0.01 11.31 -9.85
C TRP A 94 -1.43 11.70 -10.28
N ARG A 95 -2.42 11.56 -9.41
CA ARG A 95 -3.83 11.84 -9.77
C ARG A 95 -4.10 13.31 -10.03
N GLU A 96 -3.49 14.21 -9.26
CA GLU A 96 -3.78 15.64 -9.34
C GLU A 96 -3.03 16.33 -10.48
N THR A 97 -1.76 15.95 -10.70
CA THR A 97 -0.86 16.69 -11.59
C THR A 97 -0.24 15.79 -12.66
N GLY A 98 0.25 14.61 -12.27
CA GLY A 98 1.01 13.74 -13.17
C GLY A 98 0.19 13.18 -14.33
N GLU A 99 -0.95 12.56 -14.04
CA GLU A 99 -1.82 11.90 -15.01
C GLU A 99 -2.41 12.88 -16.02
N PRO A 100 -3.00 14.04 -15.63
CA PRO A 100 -3.50 15.00 -16.60
C PRO A 100 -2.40 15.54 -17.52
N ALA A 101 -1.21 15.82 -16.97
CA ALA A 101 -0.07 16.29 -17.76
C ALA A 101 0.43 15.22 -18.74
N TYR A 102 0.51 13.95 -18.31
CA TYR A 102 0.91 12.82 -19.15
C TYR A 102 -0.05 12.62 -20.32
N LEU A 103 -1.37 12.59 -20.05
CA LEU A 103 -2.39 12.42 -21.10
C LEU A 103 -2.40 13.59 -22.08
N LYS A 104 -2.18 14.81 -21.58
CA LYS A 104 -2.05 16.01 -22.41
C LYS A 104 -0.83 15.90 -23.33
N ALA A 105 0.34 15.56 -22.79
CA ALA A 105 1.57 15.41 -23.56
C ALA A 105 1.43 14.33 -24.65
N ALA A 106 0.88 13.16 -24.31
CA ALA A 106 0.67 12.08 -25.29
C ALA A 106 -0.25 12.49 -26.46
N LYS A 107 -1.25 13.35 -26.18
CA LYS A 107 -2.12 13.90 -27.21
C LYS A 107 -1.38 14.92 -28.09
N GLU A 108 -0.64 15.83 -27.48
CA GLU A 108 0.14 16.86 -28.18
C GLU A 108 1.24 16.25 -29.08
N GLU A 109 1.93 15.22 -28.61
CA GLU A 109 2.92 14.48 -29.41
C GLU A 109 2.31 13.84 -30.66
N TRP A 110 1.12 13.26 -30.53
CA TRP A 110 0.41 12.69 -31.67
C TRP A 110 -0.08 13.76 -32.65
N GLU A 111 -0.65 14.86 -32.15
CA GLU A 111 -1.07 16.00 -32.99
C GLU A 111 0.13 16.58 -33.76
N TRP A 112 1.28 16.71 -33.10
CA TRP A 112 2.52 17.15 -33.74
C TRP A 112 2.95 16.18 -34.85
N PHE A 113 2.91 14.87 -34.58
CA PHE A 113 3.25 13.84 -35.57
C PHE A 113 2.33 13.90 -36.80
N GLU A 114 1.02 14.06 -36.61
CA GLU A 114 0.06 14.18 -37.71
C GLU A 114 0.34 15.39 -38.61
N GLN A 115 0.70 16.53 -38.02
CA GLN A 115 0.92 17.76 -38.75
C GLN A 115 2.28 17.81 -39.48
N HIS A 116 3.32 17.21 -38.91
CA HIS A 116 4.70 17.41 -39.40
C HIS A 116 5.30 16.19 -40.09
N VAL A 117 4.90 14.98 -39.69
CA VAL A 117 5.55 13.73 -40.14
C VAL A 117 4.63 12.91 -41.01
N LEU A 118 3.35 12.81 -40.65
CA LEU A 118 2.40 11.92 -41.32
C LEU A 118 2.19 12.28 -42.80
N LEU A 119 2.19 13.57 -43.14
CA LEU A 119 2.07 14.04 -44.53
C LEU A 119 3.15 13.44 -45.43
N THR A 120 4.41 13.56 -45.01
CA THR A 120 5.56 13.02 -45.73
C THR A 120 5.48 11.50 -45.82
N LYS A 121 5.08 10.82 -44.75
CA LYS A 121 4.91 9.35 -44.74
C LYS A 121 3.79 8.86 -45.62
N ALA A 122 2.67 9.57 -45.72
CA ALA A 122 1.57 9.23 -46.62
C ALA A 122 2.02 9.30 -48.09
N GLN A 123 2.82 10.32 -48.44
CA GLN A 123 3.41 10.46 -49.77
C GLN A 123 4.41 9.35 -50.09
N GLU A 124 5.31 9.02 -49.15
CA GLU A 124 6.27 7.90 -49.30
C GLU A 124 5.56 6.56 -49.52
N MET A 125 4.42 6.33 -48.85
CA MET A 125 3.61 5.12 -48.99
C MET A 125 2.66 5.14 -50.20
N GLY A 126 2.51 6.29 -50.88
CA GLY A 126 1.58 6.46 -51.99
C GLY A 126 0.10 6.29 -51.61
N CYS A 127 -0.27 6.65 -50.38
CA CYS A 127 -1.64 6.47 -49.85
C CYS A 127 -2.24 7.79 -49.36
N THR A 128 -3.52 7.77 -49.02
CA THR A 128 -4.20 8.93 -48.45
C THR A 128 -3.78 9.18 -47.00
N LEU A 129 -3.96 10.41 -46.50
CA LEU A 129 -3.62 10.75 -45.12
C LEU A 129 -4.41 9.95 -44.08
N ASP A 130 -5.68 9.67 -44.37
CA ASP A 130 -6.52 8.89 -43.48
C ASP A 130 -6.12 7.41 -43.43
N GLU A 131 -5.68 6.85 -44.55
CA GLU A 131 -5.10 5.51 -44.59
C GLU A 131 -3.79 5.46 -43.81
N ALA A 132 -2.88 6.42 -44.05
CA ALA A 132 -1.63 6.53 -43.30
C ALA A 132 -1.86 6.63 -41.79
N ARG A 133 -2.85 7.44 -41.36
CA ARG A 133 -3.23 7.57 -39.95
C ARG A 133 -3.61 6.21 -39.33
N ARG A 134 -4.43 5.42 -40.03
CA ARG A 134 -4.84 4.08 -39.57
C ARG A 134 -3.68 3.09 -39.56
N VAL A 135 -2.75 3.20 -40.50
CA VAL A 135 -1.57 2.32 -40.57
C VAL A 135 -0.62 2.61 -39.41
N TYR A 136 -0.28 3.87 -39.16
CA TYR A 136 0.67 4.24 -38.10
C TYR A 136 0.07 4.16 -36.70
N ARG A 137 -1.25 4.29 -36.55
CA ARG A 137 -1.95 4.10 -35.27
C ARG A 137 -3.20 3.26 -35.43
N GLN A 138 -2.99 1.94 -35.39
CA GLN A 138 -4.06 0.94 -35.46
C GLN A 138 -4.89 0.87 -34.18
N ALA A 139 -4.26 1.14 -33.03
CA ALA A 139 -4.91 1.16 -31.72
C ALA A 139 -4.27 2.23 -30.84
N ILE A 140 -5.03 2.69 -29.84
CA ILE A 140 -4.56 3.62 -28.82
C ILE A 140 -4.28 2.80 -27.56
N MET A 141 -2.99 2.67 -27.21
CA MET A 141 -2.55 2.03 -25.98
C MET A 141 -1.97 3.10 -25.07
N THR A 142 -2.79 3.62 -24.16
CA THR A 142 -2.36 4.60 -23.17
C THR A 142 -1.74 3.88 -21.98
N GLU A 143 -0.50 4.22 -21.64
CA GLU A 143 0.15 3.60 -20.48
C GLU A 143 -0.45 4.14 -19.19
N ALA A 144 -0.57 3.26 -18.20
CA ALA A 144 -1.01 3.60 -16.86
C ALA A 144 -0.03 2.99 -15.85
N PRO A 145 0.07 3.51 -14.61
CA PRO A 145 0.99 2.95 -13.61
C PRO A 145 0.76 1.46 -13.28
N ALA A 146 -0.44 0.92 -13.52
CA ALA A 146 -0.75 -0.50 -13.36
C ALA A 146 -0.54 -1.32 -14.66
N TRP A 147 -0.44 -0.65 -15.81
CA TRP A 147 -0.24 -1.25 -17.13
C TRP A 147 0.81 -0.43 -17.89
N HIS A 148 2.07 -0.65 -17.52
CA HIS A 148 3.22 0.05 -18.06
C HIS A 148 4.18 -0.92 -18.75
N ARG A 149 4.97 -0.40 -19.68
CA ARG A 149 6.11 -1.10 -20.28
C ARG A 149 7.29 -1.13 -19.29
N PRO A 150 8.36 -1.91 -19.56
CA PRO A 150 9.56 -1.86 -18.74
C PRO A 150 10.03 -0.41 -18.53
N LEU A 151 10.36 -0.05 -17.29
CA LEU A 151 10.74 1.32 -16.92
C LEU A 151 12.00 1.79 -17.66
N GLN A 152 12.86 0.85 -18.02
CA GLN A 152 14.11 1.11 -18.72
C GLN A 152 14.38 -0.02 -19.72
N CYS A 153 15.12 0.32 -20.77
CA CYS A 153 15.63 -0.68 -21.72
C CYS A 153 16.55 -1.67 -20.98
N PRO A 154 16.56 -2.96 -21.39
CA PRO A 154 17.45 -3.94 -20.80
C PRO A 154 18.92 -3.57 -21.04
N THR A 155 19.78 -3.93 -20.09
CA THR A 155 21.23 -3.73 -20.20
C THR A 155 21.80 -4.51 -21.38
N VAL A 156 22.51 -3.81 -22.27
CA VAL A 156 23.08 -4.38 -23.50
C VAL A 156 24.18 -5.41 -23.21
N LYS A 157 25.04 -5.14 -22.22
CA LYS A 157 26.10 -6.06 -21.78
C LYS A 157 25.77 -6.55 -20.38
N GLN A 158 25.72 -7.87 -20.21
CA GLN A 158 25.58 -8.49 -18.91
C GLN A 158 26.94 -8.76 -18.29
N GLU A 159 27.01 -8.72 -16.97
CA GLU A 159 28.22 -9.06 -16.22
C GLU A 159 28.62 -10.52 -16.49
N VAL A 160 29.92 -10.75 -16.63
CA VAL A 160 30.47 -12.11 -16.80
C VAL A 160 30.37 -12.83 -15.46
N LYS A 161 29.74 -14.00 -15.47
CA LYS A 161 29.66 -14.83 -14.26
C LYS A 161 30.99 -15.54 -14.03
N GLU A 162 31.72 -15.07 -13.02
CA GLU A 162 32.98 -15.68 -12.60
C GLU A 162 32.78 -17.09 -11.99
N PRO A 163 33.81 -17.95 -11.99
CA PRO A 163 33.78 -19.23 -11.29
C PRO A 163 33.56 -19.06 -9.79
N ARG A 164 33.02 -20.12 -9.16
CA ARG A 164 32.70 -20.16 -7.72
C ARG A 164 33.88 -19.69 -6.85
N ASP A 165 33.57 -18.83 -5.88
CA ASP A 165 34.49 -18.33 -4.86
C ASP A 165 35.81 -17.76 -5.44
N GLN A 166 35.74 -17.12 -6.61
CA GLN A 166 36.90 -16.57 -7.34
C GLN A 166 37.99 -17.62 -7.66
N ARG A 167 37.62 -18.89 -7.78
CA ARG A 167 38.55 -19.95 -8.21
C ARG A 167 39.04 -19.67 -9.63
N TRP A 168 40.33 -19.93 -9.86
CA TRP A 168 40.96 -19.71 -11.16
C TRP A 168 41.67 -20.98 -11.67
N PRO A 169 41.59 -21.31 -12.97
CA PRO A 169 40.75 -20.66 -14.00
C PRO A 169 39.28 -21.13 -13.95
N ALA A 170 38.98 -22.19 -13.18
CA ALA A 170 37.66 -22.78 -13.11
C ALA A 170 37.40 -23.43 -11.74
N SER A 171 36.13 -23.69 -11.45
CA SER A 171 35.70 -24.50 -10.32
C SER A 171 35.15 -25.84 -10.81
N PRO A 172 35.48 -26.98 -10.18
CA PRO A 172 34.88 -28.28 -10.52
C PRO A 172 33.41 -28.39 -10.12
N LYS A 173 32.91 -27.40 -9.37
CA LYS A 173 31.55 -27.32 -8.86
C LYS A 173 30.95 -25.97 -9.24
N TRP A 174 29.65 -25.95 -9.48
CA TRP A 174 28.88 -24.71 -9.59
C TRP A 174 28.81 -23.96 -8.26
#